data_AF-A0A7V8YKI6-F1
#
_entry.id   AF-A0A7V8YKI6-F1
#
_cell.length_a   1.000
_cell.length_b   1.000
_cell.length_c   1.000
_cell.angle_alpha   90.00
_cell.angle_beta   90.00
_cell.angle_gamma   90.00
#
_symmetry.space_group_name_H-M   'P 1'
#
loop_
_entity.id
_entity.type
_entity.pdbx_description
1 polymer ?
#
loop_
_entity_poly.entity_id
_entity_poly.type
_entity_poly.pdbx_seq_one_letter_code
_entity_poly.pdbx_strand_id
1 'polypeptide(L)'
;RVLIDDELTALRTRFGGHRCLVVELVEPAAALVGLPGVVSVTVEAQGLRQRLEFDSSTSAAELIAWVAARVPLRDVAVAEPSIEDLVRTLYAGDGSPTH
;
A
#
# COMPACT_ATOMS: atom_id res chain seq x y z
N ARG A 1 -13.58 -27.38 1.76
CA ARG A 1 -13.15 -26.28 0.85
C ARG A 1 -12.70 -25.11 1.74
N VAL A 2 -11.56 -25.27 2.42
CA VAL A 2 -10.93 -24.33 3.39
C VAL A 2 -9.45 -24.75 3.52
N LEU A 3 -8.71 -24.72 2.41
CA LEU A 3 -7.27 -25.05 2.40
C LEU A 3 -6.51 -23.94 1.66
N ILE A 4 -7.11 -23.44 0.58
CA ILE A 4 -6.56 -22.33 -0.21
C ILE A 4 -6.58 -21.00 0.58
N ASP A 5 -7.62 -20.74 1.38
CA ASP A 5 -7.75 -19.46 2.11
C ASP A 5 -6.70 -19.31 3.22
N ASP A 6 -6.34 -20.40 3.90
CA ASP A 6 -5.35 -20.39 4.99
C ASP A 6 -3.93 -20.20 4.44
N GLU A 7 -3.58 -20.87 3.34
CA GLU A 7 -2.30 -20.67 2.66
C GLU A 7 -2.17 -19.27 2.07
N LEU A 8 -3.25 -18.73 1.50
CA LEU A 8 -3.26 -17.38 0.96
C LEU A 8 -3.17 -16.32 2.06
N THR A 9 -3.85 -16.52 3.18
CA THR A 9 -3.75 -15.62 4.35
C THR A 9 -2.33 -15.66 4.91
N ALA A 10 -1.75 -16.85 5.08
CA ALA A 10 -0.36 -17.00 5.51
C ALA A 10 0.63 -16.35 4.53
N LEU A 11 0.37 -16.42 3.23
CA LEU A 11 1.18 -15.76 2.21
C LEU A 11 1.03 -14.23 2.27
N ARG A 12 -0.19 -13.73 2.42
CA ARG A 12 -0.47 -12.30 2.65
C ARG A 12 0.07 -11.79 3.98
N THR A 13 0.31 -12.64 4.97
CA THR A 13 0.97 -12.27 6.22
C THR A 13 2.50 -12.33 6.07
N ARG A 14 3.03 -13.30 5.32
CA ARG A 14 4.47 -13.50 5.09
C ARG A 14 5.07 -12.53 4.06
N PHE A 15 4.28 -12.12 3.07
CA PHE A 15 4.56 -11.08 2.07
C PHE A 15 3.71 -9.83 2.30
N GLY A 16 3.02 -9.79 3.44
CA GLY A 16 2.18 -8.67 3.81
C GLY A 16 3.02 -7.41 3.95
N GLY A 17 2.45 -6.30 3.49
CA GLY A 17 2.82 -5.03 4.10
C GLY A 17 3.10 -3.90 3.14
N HIS A 18 2.73 -4.01 1.87
CA HIS A 18 2.63 -2.81 1.04
C HIS A 18 1.17 -2.59 0.70
N ARG A 19 0.37 -2.31 1.75
CA ARG A 19 -0.94 -1.72 1.53
C ARG A 19 -0.68 -0.33 0.97
N CYS A 20 -1.45 0.07 -0.03
CA CYS A 20 -1.27 1.36 -0.65
C CYS A 20 -2.50 2.22 -0.35
N LEU A 21 -2.27 3.35 0.31
CA LEU A 21 -3.27 4.41 0.43
C LEU A 21 -3.09 5.36 -0.75
N VAL A 22 -4.09 5.43 -1.61
CA VAL A 22 -4.17 6.44 -2.67
C VAL A 22 -5.05 7.56 -2.17
N VAL A 23 -4.50 8.78 -2.13
CA VAL A 23 -5.23 9.98 -1.77
C VAL A 23 -5.31 10.92 -2.96
N GLU A 24 -6.49 11.48 -3.16
CA GLU A 24 -6.69 12.62 -4.03
C GLU A 24 -6.90 13.86 -3.18
N LEU A 25 -6.17 14.93 -3.49
CA LEU A 25 -6.19 16.18 -2.73
C LEU A 25 -7.10 17.19 -3.41
N VAL A 26 -7.67 18.10 -2.60
CA VAL A 26 -8.44 19.24 -3.14
C VAL A 26 -7.50 20.24 -3.82
N GLU A 27 -6.32 20.45 -3.25
CA GLU A 27 -5.27 21.32 -3.78
C GLU A 27 -3.94 20.56 -3.87
N PRO A 28 -3.05 20.88 -4.83
CA PRO A 28 -1.77 20.19 -4.95
C PRO A 28 -0.90 20.41 -3.72
N ALA A 29 -0.27 19.35 -3.22
CA ALA A 29 0.66 19.42 -2.09
C ALA A 29 1.99 18.74 -2.39
N ALA A 30 3.01 19.10 -1.59
CA ALA A 30 4.27 18.35 -1.54
C ALA A 30 4.04 16.92 -1.04
N ALA A 31 5.04 16.06 -1.23
CA ALA A 31 4.97 14.66 -0.81
C ALA A 31 4.63 14.51 0.69
N LEU A 32 3.63 13.69 1.00
CA LEU A 32 3.15 13.41 2.36
C LEU A 32 4.08 12.45 3.11
N VAL A 33 5.30 12.90 3.38
CA VAL A 33 6.35 12.11 4.04
C VAL A 33 6.29 12.20 5.58
N GLY A 34 7.06 11.33 6.26
CA GLY A 34 7.19 11.36 7.72
C GLY A 34 5.90 10.97 8.46
N LEU A 35 5.11 10.06 7.88
CA LEU A 35 3.94 9.46 8.52
C LEU A 35 4.34 8.08 9.09
N PRO A 36 3.91 7.71 10.30
CA PRO A 36 4.24 6.42 10.89
C PRO A 36 3.83 5.24 10.01
N GLY A 37 4.74 4.26 9.86
CA GLY A 37 4.53 3.05 9.04
C GLY A 37 4.45 3.29 7.53
N VAL A 38 4.63 4.54 7.04
CA VAL A 38 4.73 4.82 5.60
C VAL A 38 6.14 4.51 5.12
N VAL A 39 6.24 3.61 4.16
CA VAL A 39 7.49 3.09 3.59
C VAL A 39 7.90 3.89 2.36
N SER A 40 6.94 4.30 1.53
CA SER A 40 7.20 5.06 0.32
C SER A 40 6.05 6.01 -0.03
N VAL A 41 6.38 7.11 -0.73
CA VAL A 41 5.39 8.08 -1.22
C VAL A 41 5.68 8.38 -2.68
N THR A 42 4.70 8.11 -3.55
CA THR A 42 4.75 8.51 -4.95
C THR A 42 3.80 9.68 -5.18
N VAL A 43 4.30 10.75 -5.79
CA VAL A 43 3.52 11.94 -6.12
C VAL A 43 3.18 11.92 -7.61
N GLU A 44 1.89 12.05 -7.90
CA GLU A 44 1.31 12.02 -9.24
C GLU A 44 0.46 13.28 -9.45
N ALA A 45 0.05 13.52 -10.70
CA ALA A 45 -0.85 14.62 -11.06
C ALA A 45 -0.43 15.97 -10.43
N GLN A 46 0.87 16.26 -10.46
CA GLN A 46 1.46 17.52 -10.01
C GLN A 46 1.15 17.82 -8.52
N GLY A 47 0.98 16.77 -7.70
CA GLY A 47 0.69 16.90 -6.27
C GLY A 47 -0.76 16.65 -5.89
N LEU A 48 -1.67 16.51 -6.86
CA LEU A 48 -3.10 16.27 -6.61
C LEU A 48 -3.41 14.82 -6.25
N ARG A 49 -2.52 13.88 -6.59
CA ARG A 49 -2.67 12.48 -6.27
C ARG A 49 -1.39 11.98 -5.63
N GLN A 50 -1.51 11.30 -4.49
CA GLN A 50 -0.36 10.70 -3.84
C GLN A 50 -0.66 9.27 -3.44
N ARG A 51 0.34 8.39 -3.59
CA ARG A 51 0.27 6.98 -3.21
C ARG A 51 1.23 6.75 -2.06
N LEU A 52 0.72 6.30 -0.93
CA LEU A 52 1.49 6.05 0.27
C LEU A 52 1.48 4.53 0.51
N GLU A 53 2.62 3.88 0.38
CA GLU A 53 2.76 2.49 0.78
C GLU A 53 3.03 2.44 2.28
N PHE A 54 2.29 1.60 2.99
CA PHE A 54 2.41 1.47 4.44
C PHE A 54 2.36 0.03 4.91
N ASP A 55 3.10 -0.22 5.99
CA ASP A 55 3.25 -1.54 6.60
C ASP A 55 2.10 -1.90 7.56
N SER A 56 2.15 -3.12 8.11
CA SER A 56 1.12 -3.64 9.01
C SER A 56 1.11 -3.01 10.41
N SER A 57 2.10 -2.19 10.76
CA SER A 57 2.12 -1.46 12.04
C SER A 57 1.15 -0.28 12.07
N THR A 58 0.72 0.19 10.89
CA THR A 58 -0.23 1.29 10.72
C THR A 58 -1.52 0.79 10.07
N SER A 59 -2.67 1.11 10.66
CA SER A 59 -3.95 0.87 9.99
C SER A 59 -4.24 1.93 8.92
N ALA A 60 -5.00 1.55 7.89
CA ALA A 60 -5.44 2.51 6.88
C ALA A 60 -6.24 3.68 7.50
N ALA A 61 -7.06 3.42 8.52
CA ALA A 61 -7.86 4.43 9.18
C ALA A 61 -7.00 5.48 9.91
N GLU A 62 -5.95 5.05 10.62
CA GLU A 62 -5.00 5.96 11.26
C GLU A 62 -4.26 6.81 10.24
N LEU A 63 -3.78 6.19 9.16
CA LEU A 63 -3.06 6.91 8.12
C LEU A 63 -3.95 7.95 7.42
N ILE A 64 -5.20 7.59 7.12
CA ILE A 64 -6.19 8.53 6.56
C ILE A 64 -6.39 9.72 7.50
N ALA A 65 -6.57 9.46 8.80
CA ALA A 65 -6.76 10.52 9.78
C ALA A 65 -5.55 11.48 9.85
N TRP A 66 -4.32 10.94 9.83
CA TRP A 66 -3.12 11.78 9.83
C TRP A 66 -2.96 12.60 8.55
N VAL A 67 -3.31 12.04 7.38
CA VAL A 67 -3.28 12.78 6.12
C VAL A 67 -4.34 13.88 6.12
N ALA A 68 -5.58 13.56 6.52
CA ALA A 68 -6.68 14.52 6.57
C ALA A 68 -6.41 15.69 7.54
N ALA A 69 -5.59 15.47 8.57
CA ALA A 69 -5.14 16.52 9.48
C ALA A 69 -4.11 17.48 8.86
N ARG A 70 -3.42 17.07 7.78
CA ARG A 70 -2.37 17.86 7.10
C ARG A 70 -2.89 18.56 5.85
N VAL A 71 -3.76 17.91 5.08
CA VAL A 71 -4.24 18.40 3.78
C VAL A 71 -5.71 18.03 3.54
N PRO A 72 -6.47 18.88 2.82
CA PRO A 72 -7.84 18.57 2.44
C PRO A 72 -7.89 17.44 1.40
N LEU A 73 -8.64 16.39 1.72
CA LEU A 73 -8.85 15.22 0.87
C LEU A 73 -10.11 15.37 0.02
N ARG A 74 -9.99 15.07 -1.28
CA ARG A 74 -11.10 14.94 -2.22
C ARG A 74 -11.64 13.52 -2.22
N ASP A 75 -10.76 12.54 -2.30
CA ASP A 75 -11.10 11.12 -2.37
C ASP A 75 -9.99 10.26 -1.79
N VAL A 76 -10.34 9.05 -1.37
CA VAL A 76 -9.42 8.10 -0.75
C VAL A 76 -9.74 6.68 -1.19
N ALA A 77 -8.72 5.94 -1.62
CA ALA A 77 -8.81 4.52 -1.89
C ALA A 77 -7.70 3.76 -1.16
N VAL A 78 -8.05 2.58 -0.62
CA VAL A 78 -7.08 1.65 -0.03
C VAL A 78 -6.97 0.46 -0.97
N ALA A 79 -5.78 0.25 -1.52
CA ALA A 79 -5.48 -0.90 -2.36
C ALA A 79 -4.70 -1.94 -1.54
N GLU A 80 -5.18 -3.18 -1.59
CA GLU A 80 -4.42 -4.34 -1.17
C GLU A 80 -3.69 -4.92 -2.38
N PRO A 81 -2.43 -5.38 -2.25
CA PRO A 81 -1.74 -6.05 -3.34
C PRO A 81 -2.57 -7.24 -3.82
N SER A 82 -2.66 -7.43 -5.13
CA SER A 82 -3.38 -8.57 -5.68
C SER A 82 -2.64 -9.86 -5.34
N ILE A 83 -3.37 -10.99 -5.37
CA ILE A 83 -2.75 -12.31 -5.18
C ILE A 83 -1.65 -12.54 -6.23
N GLU A 84 -1.87 -12.09 -7.47
CA GLU A 84 -0.90 -12.20 -8.56
C GLU A 84 0.41 -11.45 -8.26
N ASP A 85 0.33 -10.25 -7.68
CA ASP A 85 1.51 -9.46 -7.31
C ASP A 85 2.31 -10.12 -6.19
N LEU A 86 1.63 -10.75 -5.23
CA LEU A 86 2.27 -11.52 -4.17
C LEU A 86 2.99 -12.76 -4.74
N VAL A 87 2.34 -13.46 -5.67
CA VAL A 87 2.92 -14.62 -6.36
C VAL A 87 4.12 -14.23 -7.22
N ARG A 88 4.09 -13.08 -7.89
CA ARG A 88 5.24 -12.58 -8.67
C ARG A 88 6.45 -12.31 -7.78
N THR A 89 6.24 -11.70 -6.62
CA THR A 89 7.30 -11.41 -5.65
C THR A 89 7.96 -12.69 -5.11
N LEU A 90 7.16 -13.74 -4.86
CA LEU A 90 7.66 -15.07 -4.49
C LEU A 90 8.65 -15.63 -5.51
N TYR A 91 8.26 -15.66 -6.79
CA TYR A 91 9.11 -16.21 -7.87
C TYR A 91 10.29 -15.30 -8.24
N ALA A 92 10.21 -14.00 -7.93
CA ALA A 92 11.33 -13.09 -8.12
C ALA A 92 12.40 -13.22 -7.02
N GLY A 93 12.01 -13.63 -5.81
CA GLY A 93 12.92 -13.87 -4.68
C GLY A 93 13.55 -15.26 -4.66
N ASP A 94 12.95 -16.23 -5.34
CA ASP A 94 13.43 -17.62 -5.46
C ASP A 94 14.05 -17.83 -6.85
N GLY A 95 15.34 -17.55 -6.96
CA GLY A 95 16.05 -17.56 -8.24
C GLY A 95 15.99 -18.90 -8.97
N SER A 96 15.36 -18.87 -10.16
CA SER A 96 15.49 -19.75 -11.35
C SER A 96 14.54 -20.94 -11.49
N PRO A 97 13.68 -20.96 -12.53
CA PRO A 97 13.51 -22.15 -13.34
C PRO A 97 14.57 -22.14 -14.45
N THR A 98 15.62 -22.95 -14.28
CA THR A 98 16.31 -23.54 -15.42
C THR A 98 15.28 -24.36 -16.21
N HIS A 99 15.04 -23.99 -17.46
CA HIS A 99 14.45 -24.90 -18.44
C HIS A 99 15.15 -24.77 -19.79
#